data_AF-A0A3A0G8M1-F1
#
_entry.id   AF-A0A3A0G8M1-F1
#
_cell.length_a   1.000
_cell.length_b   1.000
_cell.length_c   1.000
_cell.angle_alpha   90.00
_cell.angle_beta   90.00
_cell.angle_gamma   90.00
#
_symmetry.space_group_name_H-M   'P 1'
#
loop_
_entity.id
_entity.type
_entity.pdbx_description
1 polymer ?
#
loop_
_entity_poly.entity_id
_entity_poly.type
_entity_poly.pdbx_seq_one_letter_code
_entity_poly.pdbx_strand_id
1 'polypeptide(L)' 'MARLSDPAEREVPTPPRPPVSIKGRGDGLRIAVAPADAAAVEASLRQQLAARAGQFFLDAAVTLEVPAEPLDLDLAARL' A
#
# COMPACT_ATOMS: atom_id res chain seq x y z
N MET A 1 -51.15 2.37 9.65
CA MET A 1 -50.23 1.35 10.23
C MET A 1 -49.43 0.72 9.09
N ALA A 2 -48.12 0.53 9.32
CA ALA A 2 -47.17 -0.33 8.58
C ALA A 2 -46.79 0.09 7.14
N ARG A 3 -45.52 0.01 6.69
CA ARG A 3 -44.20 -0.33 7.27
C ARG A 3 -43.10 0.19 6.32
N LEU A 4 -41.91 0.43 6.90
CA LEU A 4 -40.64 0.76 6.26
C LEU A 4 -40.13 -0.33 5.28
N SER A 5 -39.05 0.03 4.58
CA SER A 5 -37.99 -0.80 3.95
C SER A 5 -38.11 -0.89 2.42
N ASP A 6 -37.10 -0.58 1.60
CA ASP A 6 -35.65 -0.56 1.84
C ASP A 6 -34.96 0.26 0.72
N PRO A 7 -34.06 1.21 1.00
CA PRO A 7 -33.23 1.80 -0.04
C PRO A 7 -32.17 0.79 -0.42
N ALA A 8 -32.24 0.24 -1.63
CA ALA A 8 -31.23 -0.64 -2.21
C ALA A 8 -29.82 -0.20 -1.82
N GLU A 9 -29.22 -0.92 -0.87
CA GLU A 9 -27.84 -0.75 -0.45
C GLU A 9 -26.99 -1.03 -1.69
N ARG A 10 -26.53 0.04 -2.34
CA ARG A 10 -25.49 -0.06 -3.36
C ARG A 10 -24.23 -0.52 -2.64
N GLU A 11 -23.97 -1.83 -2.65
CA GLU A 11 -22.67 -2.38 -2.28
C GLU A 11 -21.62 -1.72 -3.18
N VAL A 12 -20.92 -0.72 -2.65
CA VAL A 12 -19.77 -0.14 -3.32
C VAL A 12 -18.69 -1.22 -3.27
N PRO A 13 -18.22 -1.76 -4.42
CA PRO A 13 -17.16 -2.75 -4.40
C PRO A 13 -15.97 -2.12 -3.68
N THR A 14 -15.53 -2.77 -2.61
CA THR A 14 -14.37 -2.28 -1.86
C THR A 14 -13.19 -2.28 -2.82
N PRO A 15 -12.51 -1.13 -3.00
CA PRO A 15 -11.37 -1.08 -3.91
C PRO A 15 -10.34 -2.13 -3.50
N PRO A 16 -9.68 -2.79 -4.47
CA PRO A 16 -8.67 -3.78 -4.17
C PRO A 16 -7.59 -3.15 -3.30
N ARG A 17 -7.12 -3.90 -2.30
CA ARG A 17 -6.06 -3.41 -1.41
C ARG A 17 -4.82 -3.17 -2.26
N PRO A 18 -4.17 -1.99 -2.16
CA PRO A 18 -2.96 -1.71 -2.92
C PRO A 18 -1.86 -2.73 -2.55
N PRO A 19 -1.02 -3.13 -3.52
CA PRO A 19 0.04 -4.12 -3.29
C PRO A 19 1.14 -3.58 -2.38
N VAL A 20 1.22 -2.26 -2.17
CA VAL A 20 2.16 -1.63 -1.24
C VAL A 20 1.40 -1.03 -0.06
N SER A 21 1.96 -1.13 1.14
CA SER A 21 1.49 -0.43 2.32
C SER A 21 2.67 0.20 3.06
N ILE A 22 2.69 1.53 3.16
CA ILE A 22 3.70 2.25 3.92
C ILE A 22 3.16 2.56 5.32
N LYS A 23 3.92 2.36 6.40
CA LYS A 23 3.56 2.75 7.76
C LYS A 23 4.73 3.46 8.43
N GLY A 24 4.49 4.62 9.02
CA GLY A 24 5.46 5.28 9.90
C GLY A 24 5.50 4.56 11.25
N ARG A 25 6.70 4.29 11.75
CA ARG A 25 7.00 3.75 13.07
C ARG A 25 8.07 4.64 13.72
N GLY A 26 8.25 4.54 15.04
CA GLY A 26 9.21 5.37 15.79
C GLY A 26 10.68 5.19 15.37
N ASP A 27 10.99 4.09 14.68
CA ASP A 27 12.28 3.70 14.12
C ASP A 27 12.44 4.03 12.62
N GLY A 28 11.37 4.49 11.95
CA GLY A 28 11.41 4.81 10.52
C GLY A 28 10.17 4.38 9.75
N LEU A 29 10.33 4.13 8.45
CA LEU A 29 9.26 3.69 7.56
C LEU A 29 9.30 2.19 7.37
N ARG A 30 8.12 1.57 7.47
CA ARG A 30 7.92 0.19 7.05
C ARG A 30 7.12 0.13 5.77
N ILE A 31 7.65 -0.54 4.77
CA ILE A 31 7.00 -0.76 3.49
C ILE A 31 6.71 -2.25 3.39
N ALA A 32 5.44 -2.62 3.48
CA ALA A 32 5.00 -3.99 3.23
C ALA A 32 4.54 -4.14 1.79
N VAL A 33 5.08 -5.12 1.09
CA VAL A 33 4.73 -5.46 -0.29
C VAL A 33 3.95 -6.77 -0.29
N ALA A 34 2.80 -6.82 -0.96
CA ALA A 34 2.06 -8.04 -1.23
C ALA A 34 2.51 -8.63 -2.57
N PRO A 35 2.36 -9.95 -2.80
CA PRO A 35 2.67 -10.57 -4.09
C PRO A 35 1.90 -9.88 -5.22
N ALA A 36 2.65 -9.27 -6.14
CA ALA A 36 2.15 -8.56 -7.32
C ALA A 36 3.29 -8.43 -8.34
N ASP A 37 2.96 -8.05 -9.57
CA ASP A 37 3.99 -7.74 -10.56
C ASP A 37 4.78 -6.49 -10.18
N ALA A 38 6.06 -6.45 -10.57
CA ALA A 38 6.98 -5.37 -10.21
C ALA A 38 6.46 -3.98 -10.66
N ALA A 39 5.79 -3.90 -11.82
CA ALA A 39 5.25 -2.65 -12.34
C ALA A 39 4.09 -2.12 -11.46
N ALA A 40 3.21 -3.00 -11.00
CA ALA A 40 2.12 -2.66 -10.08
C ALA A 40 2.64 -2.25 -8.70
N VAL A 41 3.69 -2.92 -8.20
CA VAL A 41 4.36 -2.55 -6.94
C VAL A 41 4.97 -1.15 -7.06
N GLU A 42 5.70 -0.88 -8.14
CA GLU A 42 6.34 0.41 -8.38
C GLU A 42 5.30 1.54 -8.51
N ALA A 43 4.25 1.33 -9.31
CA ALA A 43 3.17 2.28 -9.48
C ALA A 43 2.47 2.58 -8.14
N SER A 44 2.20 1.54 -7.34
CA SER A 44 1.58 1.69 -6.03
C SER A 44 2.46 2.44 -5.04
N LEU A 45 3.77 2.14 -5.02
CA LEU A 45 4.74 2.83 -4.16
C LEU A 45 4.80 4.34 -4.50
N ARG A 46 4.93 4.68 -5.79
CA ARG A 46 4.92 6.08 -6.25
C ARG A 46 3.65 6.80 -5.83
N GLN A 47 2.50 6.16 -5.98
CA GLN A 47 1.21 6.73 -5.56
C GLN A 47 1.16 6.94 -4.04
N GLN A 48 1.65 6.01 -3.22
CA GLN A 48 1.65 6.16 -1.76
C GLN A 48 2.62 7.22 -1.26
N LEU A 49 3.78 7.35 -1.90
CA LEU A 49 4.75 8.40 -1.59
C LEU A 49 4.22 9.78 -1.99
N ALA A 50 3.61 9.90 -3.18
CA ALA A 50 3.00 11.16 -3.63
C ALA A 50 1.80 11.60 -2.76
N ALA A 51 1.03 10.64 -2.25
CA ALA A 51 -0.11 10.92 -1.37
C ALA A 51 0.28 11.39 0.03
N ARG A 52 1.55 11.26 0.42
CA ARG A 52 2.02 11.63 1.75
C ARG A 52 2.97 12.82 1.65
N ALA A 53 2.74 13.82 2.50
CA ALA A 53 3.53 15.05 2.51
C ALA A 53 5.04 14.72 2.62
N GLY A 54 5.81 15.07 1.58
CA GLY A 54 7.18 14.62 1.35
C GLY A 54 8.22 14.97 2.43
N GLN A 55 7.84 15.68 3.49
CA GLN A 55 8.72 16.02 4.61
C GLN A 55 8.89 14.88 5.62
N PHE A 56 7.96 13.93 5.71
CA PHE A 56 8.04 12.83 6.69
C PHE A 56 9.01 11.71 6.31
N PHE A 57 9.57 11.73 5.10
CA PHE A 57 10.37 10.62 4.55
C PHE A 57 11.82 10.98 4.26
N LEU A 58 12.18 12.26 4.35
CA LEU A 58 13.57 12.68 4.17
C LEU A 58 14.40 12.10 5.33
N ASP A 59 15.40 11.30 4.99
CA ASP A 59 16.36 10.65 5.89
C ASP A 59 15.79 9.60 6.87
N ALA A 60 14.53 9.18 6.70
CA ALA A 60 13.95 8.13 7.52
C ALA A 60 14.48 6.75 7.10
N ALA A 61 14.97 5.95 8.06
CA ALA A 61 15.34 4.57 7.80
C ALA A 61 14.14 3.78 7.22
N VAL A 62 14.35 3.07 6.12
CA VAL A 62 13.30 2.29 5.44
C VAL A 62 13.53 0.80 5.68
N THR A 63 12.51 0.11 6.19
CA THR A 63 12.46 -1.34 6.29
C THR A 63 11.48 -1.87 5.26
N LEU A 64 11.97 -2.73 4.36
CA LEU A 64 11.16 -3.42 3.36
C LEU A 64 10.75 -4.81 3.89
N GLU A 65 9.44 -5.05 3.96
CA GLU A 65 8.85 -6.34 4.29
C GLU A 65 8.27 -6.95 3.00
N VAL A 66 8.86 -8.06 2.57
CA VAL A 66 8.55 -8.75 1.31
C VAL A 66 8.18 -10.21 1.65
N PRO A 67 7.18 -10.79 0.97
CA PRO A 67 6.73 -12.15 1.24
C PRO A 67 7.85 -13.15 0.90
N ALA A 68 7.91 -14.27 1.64
CA ALA A 68 9.00 -15.25 1.61
C ALA A 68 9.14 -16.09 0.31
N GLU A 69 8.58 -15.61 -0.79
CA GLU A 69 8.83 -16.12 -2.14
C GLU A 69 10.16 -15.56 -2.68
N PRO A 70 10.77 -16.11 -3.75
CA PRO A 70 12.09 -15.65 -4.20
C PRO A 70 12.08 -14.12 -4.38
N LEU A 71 12.89 -13.48 -3.55
CA LEU A 71 13.01 -12.03 -3.51
C LEU A 71 13.45 -11.52 -4.88
N ASP A 72 12.63 -10.66 -5.49
CA ASP A 72 13.03 -9.95 -6.70
C ASP A 72 14.12 -8.94 -6.33
N LEU A 73 15.38 -9.35 -6.55
CA LEU A 73 16.56 -8.55 -6.25
C LEU A 73 16.68 -7.33 -7.16
N ASP A 74 16.11 -7.38 -8.35
CA ASP A 74 16.11 -6.23 -9.27
C ASP A 74 15.18 -5.13 -8.76
N LEU A 75 14.06 -5.50 -8.14
CA LEU A 75 13.20 -4.56 -7.43
C LEU A 75 13.92 -3.98 -6.20
N ALA A 76 14.58 -4.82 -5.40
CA ALA A 76 15.29 -4.40 -4.20
C ALA A 76 16.44 -3.41 -4.48
N ALA A 77 17.10 -3.51 -5.64
CA ALA A 77 18.20 -2.61 -6.03
C ALA A 77 17.73 -1.24 -6.57
N ARG A 78 16.43 -1.06 -6.84
CA ARG A 78 15.83 0.18 -7.40
C ARG A 78 15.14 1.06 -6.35
N LEU A 79 14.97 0.55 -5.13
CA LEU A 79 14.40 1.26 -3.97
C LEU A 79 15.50 1.97 -3.18
#